data_AF-A0A963B1C0-F1
#
_entry.id   AF-A0A963B1C0-F1
#
_cell.length_a   1.000
_cell.length_b   1.000
_cell.length_c   1.000
_cell.angle_alpha   90.00
_cell.angle_beta   90.00
_cell.angle_gamma   90.00
#
_symmetry.space_group_name_H-M   'P 1'
#
loop_
_entity.id
_entity.type
_entity.pdbx_description
1 polymer ?
#
loop_
_entity_poly.entity_id
_entity_poly.type
_entity_poly.pdbx_seq_one_letter_code
_entity_poly.pdbx_strand_id
1 'polypeptide(L)'
;MKRDSEHPLKEQLKLFGPALIITLLGFILAYQFVDPAPPDRIRIASGNEEGAYHLFARKYRESLAREGIELEIVTSAGSVENIQLLESGQVDIAFVQGGLAGKAAAGSLLSLGSFYYEPLWLFHRGELEINRLTGLKQLRVAVGAERSGTRALALQLLNDNNLNEGNTLIRTIDGREAAESLLADEIDAAFFVASPQSPVVRSLLESESLKLMSFDRADAYTRLHPHLSSVLLPEGLVNMERNLPGGPTRLLSATANLVATERLHPALVELLIYVGGKIHGSGGWFEARGEFPSPAYTDFPLSGDAARFYEQGPSLLQRYLPFWTASLLDRLKVMLLPLIALLLPLIKILPGIYKWRMRSRIYPWYREVLAIDRKMAKGELDADTSLKELEDIEQRVTDISVPLSFAEELYDLRRHINLARIRLLKWREKTGHAG
;
A
#
# COMPACT_ATOMS: atom_id res chain seq x y z
N MET A 1 -4.56 35.16 51.50
CA MET A 1 -5.04 34.03 50.68
C MET A 1 -5.94 34.61 49.60
N LYS A 2 -5.81 34.17 48.33
CA LYS A 2 -6.37 34.72 47.07
C LYS A 2 -5.61 35.89 46.41
N ARG A 3 -4.73 35.54 45.47
CA ARG A 3 -4.75 36.09 44.10
C ARG A 3 -4.11 35.04 43.18
N ASP A 4 -4.92 34.03 42.88
CA ASP A 4 -4.56 32.95 41.98
C ASP A 4 -4.46 33.48 40.54
N SER A 5 -3.30 33.25 39.94
CA SER A 5 -3.18 32.65 38.60
C SER A 5 -3.98 33.26 37.44
N GLU A 6 -3.91 34.55 37.17
CA GLU A 6 -4.58 35.06 35.96
C GLU A 6 -3.89 34.65 34.64
N HIS A 7 -2.60 34.29 34.59
CA HIS A 7 -1.95 33.94 33.31
C HIS A 7 -0.96 32.74 33.29
N PRO A 8 -1.15 31.63 34.04
CA PRO A 8 -0.26 30.46 33.94
C PRO A 8 -0.21 29.91 32.50
N LEU A 9 -1.33 29.93 31.78
CA LEU A 9 -1.41 29.47 30.39
C LEU A 9 -0.56 30.32 29.43
N LYS A 10 -0.61 31.65 29.52
CA LYS A 10 0.18 32.54 28.64
C LYS A 10 1.68 32.38 28.89
N GLU A 11 2.07 32.13 30.13
CA GLU A 11 3.47 31.91 30.49
C GLU A 11 3.97 30.53 30.02
N GLN A 12 3.15 29.48 30.19
CA GLN A 12 3.43 28.16 29.66
C GLN A 12 3.49 28.17 28.12
N LEU A 13 2.57 28.87 27.43
CA LEU A 13 2.62 29.01 25.97
C LEU A 13 3.90 29.71 25.49
N LYS A 14 4.39 30.72 26.21
CA LYS A 14 5.65 31.40 25.83
C LYS A 14 6.90 30.52 26.04
N LEU A 15 6.82 29.55 26.94
CA LEU A 15 7.93 28.64 27.23
C LEU A 15 7.92 27.41 26.31
N PHE A 16 6.77 26.76 26.18
CA PHE A 16 6.60 25.54 25.39
C PHE A 16 6.20 25.82 23.93
N GLY A 17 5.74 27.03 23.60
CA GLY A 17 5.31 27.39 22.25
C GLY A 17 6.39 27.20 21.18
N PRO A 18 7.62 27.74 21.33
CA PRO A 18 8.68 27.51 20.35
C PRO A 18 9.06 26.03 20.22
N ALA A 19 9.09 25.30 21.35
CA ALA A 19 9.36 23.87 21.38
C ALA A 19 8.27 23.06 20.65
N LEU A 20 7.00 23.42 20.86
CA LEU A 20 5.85 22.85 20.17
C LEU A 20 5.88 23.16 18.68
N ILE A 21 6.24 24.38 18.29
CA ILE A 21 6.39 24.77 16.89
C ILE A 21 7.50 23.97 16.22
N ILE A 22 8.67 23.85 16.84
CA ILE A 22 9.79 23.04 16.31
C ILE A 22 9.36 21.57 16.17
N THR A 23 8.66 21.04 17.18
CA THR A 23 8.15 19.66 17.17
C THR A 23 7.15 19.46 16.04
N LEU A 24 6.22 20.39 15.87
CA LEU A 24 5.23 20.36 14.80
C LEU A 24 5.88 20.50 13.43
N LEU A 25 6.89 21.37 13.28
CA LEU A 25 7.63 21.54 12.03
C LEU A 25 8.38 20.25 11.66
N GLY A 26 9.02 19.62 12.64
CA GLY A 26 9.70 18.35 12.44
C GLY A 26 8.73 17.21 12.13
N PHE A 27 7.54 17.21 12.74
CA PHE A 27 6.48 16.27 12.40
C PHE A 27 5.97 16.48 10.97
N ILE A 28 5.71 17.73 10.56
CA ILE A 28 5.31 18.06 9.19
C ILE A 28 6.39 17.63 8.19
N LEU A 29 7.66 17.89 8.50
CA LEU A 29 8.79 17.48 7.66
C LEU A 29 8.88 15.95 7.57
N ALA A 30 8.75 15.24 8.70
CA ALA A 30 8.76 13.77 8.73
C ALA A 30 7.58 13.17 7.98
N TYR A 31 6.39 13.77 8.09
CA TYR A 31 5.18 13.33 7.39
C TYR A 31 5.36 13.36 5.86
N GLN A 32 6.23 14.21 5.31
CA GLN A 32 6.54 14.22 3.88
C GLN A 32 7.33 13.00 3.39
N PHE A 33 7.97 12.26 4.30
CA PHE A 33 8.75 11.05 3.98
C PHE A 33 8.00 9.75 4.29
N VAL A 34 6.75 9.84 4.74
CA VAL A 34 5.90 8.68 5.02
C VAL A 34 5.03 8.43 3.80
N ASP A 35 4.92 7.16 3.41
CA ASP A 35 4.03 6.80 2.30
C ASP A 35 2.60 7.31 2.55
N PRO A 36 1.94 7.85 1.51
CA PRO A 36 0.58 8.33 1.63
C PRO A 36 -0.36 7.23 2.14
N ALA A 37 -1.53 7.60 2.63
CA ALA A 37 -2.52 6.58 2.95
C ALA A 37 -2.81 5.73 1.70
N PRO A 38 -2.97 4.40 1.84
CA PRO A 38 -3.45 3.61 0.72
C PRO A 38 -4.78 4.20 0.25
N PRO A 39 -5.00 4.30 -1.08
CA PRO A 39 -6.26 4.81 -1.58
C PRO A 39 -7.39 3.88 -1.14
N ASP A 40 -8.55 4.47 -0.86
CA ASP A 40 -9.77 3.78 -0.49
C ASP A 40 -10.56 3.25 -1.70
N ARG A 41 -10.10 3.55 -2.92
CA ARG A 41 -10.72 3.12 -4.16
C ARG A 41 -9.66 2.66 -5.16
N ILE A 42 -9.91 1.51 -5.78
CA ILE A 42 -9.10 0.96 -6.87
C ILE A 42 -9.98 0.38 -7.98
N ARG A 43 -9.43 0.34 -9.19
CA ARG A 43 -10.08 -0.21 -10.39
C ARG A 43 -9.40 -1.49 -10.84
N ILE A 44 -10.19 -2.52 -11.11
CA ILE A 44 -9.72 -3.79 -11.68
C ILE A 44 -10.26 -4.00 -13.08
N ALA A 45 -9.38 -4.20 -14.07
CA ALA A 45 -9.81 -4.75 -15.35
C ALA A 45 -9.98 -6.26 -15.25
N SER A 46 -11.14 -6.73 -15.73
CA SER A 46 -11.57 -8.12 -15.64
C SER A 46 -11.71 -8.72 -17.03
N GLY A 47 -12.91 -9.12 -17.43
CA GLY A 47 -13.20 -9.62 -18.77
C GLY A 47 -14.67 -9.41 -19.07
N ASN A 48 -15.24 -10.30 -19.88
CA ASN A 48 -16.69 -10.35 -20.06
C ASN A 48 -17.41 -10.66 -18.74
N GLU A 49 -18.66 -10.20 -18.60
CA GLU A 49 -19.44 -10.33 -17.36
C GLU A 49 -19.71 -11.78 -16.95
N GLU A 50 -19.75 -12.67 -17.93
CA GLU A 50 -19.97 -14.11 -17.77
C GLU A 50 -18.68 -14.89 -17.50
N GLY A 51 -17.51 -14.24 -17.60
CA GLY A 51 -16.20 -14.87 -17.47
C GLY A 51 -15.70 -15.04 -16.04
N ALA A 52 -14.68 -15.89 -15.90
CA ALA A 52 -14.02 -16.16 -14.62
C ALA A 52 -13.42 -14.89 -14.00
N TYR A 53 -12.82 -14.02 -14.83
CA TYR A 53 -12.20 -12.78 -14.35
C TYR A 53 -13.21 -11.87 -13.67
N HIS A 54 -14.38 -11.70 -14.28
CA HIS A 54 -15.44 -10.87 -13.71
C HIS A 54 -16.05 -11.52 -12.46
N LEU A 55 -16.26 -12.83 -12.46
CA LEU A 55 -16.71 -13.59 -11.29
C LEU A 55 -15.77 -13.40 -10.09
N PHE A 56 -14.46 -13.56 -10.29
CA PHE A 56 -13.48 -13.37 -9.22
C PHE A 56 -13.37 -11.90 -8.82
N ALA A 57 -13.37 -10.96 -9.76
CA ALA A 57 -13.37 -9.53 -9.45
C ALA A 57 -14.54 -9.14 -8.51
N ARG A 58 -15.73 -9.74 -8.67
CA ARG A 58 -16.84 -9.53 -7.72
C ARG A 58 -16.52 -10.05 -6.31
N LYS A 59 -15.92 -11.23 -6.19
CA LYS A 59 -15.48 -11.79 -4.88
C LYS A 59 -14.40 -10.92 -4.22
N TYR A 60 -13.48 -10.37 -5.02
CA TYR A 60 -12.49 -9.40 -4.55
C TYR A 60 -13.18 -8.14 -4.04
N ARG A 61 -14.14 -7.58 -4.78
CA ARG A 61 -14.90 -6.39 -4.38
C ARG A 61 -15.60 -6.59 -3.03
N GLU A 62 -16.28 -7.72 -2.85
CA GLU A 62 -16.94 -8.04 -1.58
C GLU A 62 -15.96 -8.18 -0.41
N SER A 63 -14.77 -8.75 -0.66
CA SER A 63 -13.76 -8.95 0.38
C SER A 63 -13.04 -7.66 0.74
N LEU A 64 -12.68 -6.84 -0.26
CA LEU A 64 -12.02 -5.54 -0.08
C LEU A 64 -12.93 -4.52 0.59
N ALA A 65 -14.24 -4.54 0.31
CA ALA A 65 -15.21 -3.66 0.97
C ALA A 65 -15.23 -3.85 2.49
N ARG A 66 -14.96 -5.07 3.00
CA ARG A 66 -14.84 -5.33 4.46
C ARG A 66 -13.61 -4.67 5.09
N GLU A 67 -12.60 -4.39 4.29
CA GLU A 67 -11.36 -3.72 4.70
C GLU A 67 -11.40 -2.20 4.41
N GLY A 68 -12.57 -1.69 3.98
CA GLY A 68 -12.77 -0.26 3.68
C GLY A 68 -12.25 0.18 2.31
N ILE A 69 -12.04 -0.76 1.39
CA ILE A 69 -11.57 -0.48 0.02
C ILE A 69 -12.69 -0.74 -0.99
N GLU A 70 -13.06 0.28 -1.76
CA GLU A 70 -13.96 0.18 -2.90
C GLU A 70 -13.22 -0.37 -4.12
N LEU A 71 -13.73 -1.46 -4.71
CA LEU A 71 -13.22 -2.01 -5.96
C LEU A 71 -14.21 -1.76 -7.09
N GLU A 72 -13.85 -0.90 -8.03
CA GLU A 72 -14.57 -0.70 -9.29
C GLU A 72 -14.11 -1.76 -10.32
N ILE A 73 -15.07 -2.48 -10.91
CA ILE A 73 -14.79 -3.53 -11.89
C ILE A 73 -15.01 -2.96 -13.29
N VAL A 74 -13.95 -2.97 -14.10
CA VAL A 74 -13.98 -2.58 -15.50
C VAL A 74 -14.03 -3.85 -16.36
N THR A 75 -15.07 -3.99 -17.16
CA THR A 75 -15.22 -5.08 -18.14
C THR A 75 -14.35 -4.83 -19.36
N SER A 76 -13.87 -5.90 -19.99
CA SER A 76 -13.03 -5.84 -21.19
C SER A 76 -13.24 -7.07 -22.07
N ALA A 77 -12.65 -7.06 -23.26
CA ALA A 77 -12.56 -8.21 -24.16
C ALA A 77 -11.57 -9.29 -23.67
N GLY A 78 -10.76 -9.01 -22.64
CA GLY A 78 -9.85 -9.97 -22.01
C GLY A 78 -8.43 -9.45 -21.82
N SER A 79 -7.48 -10.37 -21.64
CA SER A 79 -6.13 -10.07 -21.14
C SER A 79 -5.33 -9.08 -21.99
N VAL A 80 -5.47 -9.07 -23.32
CA VAL A 80 -4.74 -8.11 -24.18
C VAL A 80 -5.26 -6.68 -23.99
N GLU A 81 -6.57 -6.50 -23.85
CA GLU A 81 -7.15 -5.20 -23.53
C GLU A 81 -6.83 -4.78 -22.08
N ASN A 82 -6.79 -5.72 -21.15
CA ASN A 82 -6.42 -5.46 -19.76
C ASN A 82 -5.02 -4.87 -19.63
N ILE A 83 -4.05 -5.39 -20.39
CA ILE A 83 -2.69 -4.85 -20.47
C ILE A 83 -2.74 -3.38 -20.93
N GLN A 84 -3.51 -3.07 -21.98
CA GLN A 84 -3.65 -1.70 -22.50
C GLN A 84 -4.31 -0.75 -21.48
N LEU A 85 -5.32 -1.23 -20.73
CA LEU A 85 -5.98 -0.46 -19.68
C LEU A 85 -5.04 -0.16 -18.51
N LEU A 86 -4.18 -1.13 -18.13
CA LEU A 86 -3.14 -0.93 -17.12
C LEU A 86 -2.09 0.10 -17.55
N GLU A 87 -1.57 -0.03 -18.77
CA GLU A 87 -0.54 0.85 -19.32
C GLU A 87 -1.04 2.29 -19.47
N SER A 88 -2.30 2.47 -19.88
CA SER A 88 -2.93 3.78 -19.98
C SER A 88 -3.36 4.37 -18.61
N GLY A 89 -3.26 3.62 -17.52
CA GLY A 89 -3.66 4.05 -16.18
C GLY A 89 -5.19 4.18 -16.00
N GLN A 90 -5.96 3.53 -16.86
CA GLN A 90 -7.42 3.44 -16.73
C GLN A 90 -7.85 2.47 -15.63
N VAL A 91 -6.98 1.53 -15.26
CA VAL A 91 -7.15 0.63 -14.11
C VAL A 91 -5.86 0.53 -13.30
N ASP A 92 -5.98 0.11 -12.05
CA ASP A 92 -4.86 0.00 -11.11
C ASP A 92 -4.30 -1.42 -11.07
N ILE A 93 -5.19 -2.41 -11.25
CA ILE A 93 -4.87 -3.84 -11.32
C ILE A 93 -5.66 -4.51 -12.45
N ALA A 94 -5.19 -5.66 -12.94
CA ALA A 94 -5.96 -6.47 -13.86
C ALA A 94 -5.64 -7.96 -13.76
N PHE A 95 -6.61 -8.80 -14.09
CA PHE A 95 -6.33 -10.21 -14.38
C PHE A 95 -5.75 -10.35 -15.78
N VAL A 96 -4.62 -11.05 -15.90
CA VAL A 96 -3.93 -11.26 -17.17
C VAL A 96 -3.50 -12.71 -17.26
N GLN A 97 -3.81 -13.36 -18.37
CA GLN A 97 -3.41 -14.74 -18.62
C GLN A 97 -1.89 -14.81 -18.81
N GLY A 98 -1.27 -15.86 -18.27
CA GLY A 98 0.11 -16.23 -18.59
C GLY A 98 0.32 -16.38 -20.11
N GLY A 99 1.53 -16.10 -20.57
CA GLY A 99 1.96 -16.10 -21.96
C GLY A 99 1.91 -14.74 -22.65
N LEU A 100 1.39 -13.71 -21.98
CA LEU A 100 1.12 -12.40 -22.58
C LEU A 100 2.07 -11.29 -22.15
N ALA A 101 3.11 -11.57 -21.35
CA ALA A 101 4.06 -10.54 -20.93
C ALA A 101 4.77 -9.84 -22.10
N GLY A 102 5.03 -10.56 -23.20
CA GLY A 102 5.60 -9.97 -24.43
C GLY A 102 4.67 -9.00 -25.17
N LYS A 103 3.39 -8.90 -24.77
CA LYS A 103 2.44 -7.90 -25.31
C LYS A 103 2.48 -6.58 -24.53
N ALA A 104 3.09 -6.56 -23.35
CA ALA A 104 3.27 -5.35 -22.57
C ALA A 104 4.53 -4.58 -23.02
N ALA A 105 4.51 -3.27 -22.84
CA ALA A 105 5.69 -2.43 -22.91
C ALA A 105 6.73 -2.91 -21.88
N ALA A 106 7.98 -3.06 -22.32
CA ALA A 106 9.02 -3.65 -21.49
C ALA A 106 9.18 -2.90 -20.15
N GLY A 107 9.02 -3.63 -19.04
CA GLY A 107 9.30 -3.15 -17.69
C GLY A 107 8.21 -2.29 -17.02
N SER A 108 7.03 -2.12 -17.63
CA SER A 108 5.96 -1.28 -17.06
C SER A 108 5.02 -2.01 -16.09
N LEU A 109 4.93 -3.34 -16.19
CA LEU A 109 3.96 -4.16 -15.49
C LEU A 109 4.64 -5.19 -14.57
N LEU A 110 4.07 -5.35 -13.38
CA LEU A 110 4.53 -6.25 -12.33
C LEU A 110 3.43 -7.26 -11.97
N SER A 111 3.80 -8.52 -11.75
CA SER A 111 2.89 -9.53 -11.19
C SER A 111 2.82 -9.39 -9.66
N LEU A 112 1.63 -9.58 -9.10
CA LEU A 112 1.43 -9.84 -7.67
C LEU A 112 1.43 -11.36 -7.36
N GLY A 113 1.53 -12.19 -8.40
CA GLY A 113 1.50 -13.64 -8.36
C GLY A 113 0.49 -14.23 -9.35
N SER A 114 0.52 -15.55 -9.47
CA SER A 114 -0.53 -16.34 -10.10
C SER A 114 -1.60 -16.71 -9.07
N PHE A 115 -2.87 -16.81 -9.50
CA PHE A 115 -4.01 -16.95 -8.58
C PHE A 115 -4.88 -18.18 -8.85
N TYR A 116 -4.89 -18.75 -10.05
CA TYR A 116 -5.58 -20.00 -10.37
C TYR A 116 -5.18 -20.48 -11.77
N TYR A 117 -5.52 -21.74 -12.07
CA TYR A 117 -5.32 -22.33 -13.39
C TYR A 117 -6.42 -21.91 -14.36
N GLU A 118 -6.01 -21.57 -15.57
CA GLU A 118 -6.87 -21.34 -16.73
C GLU A 118 -6.63 -22.45 -17.76
N PRO A 119 -7.29 -23.61 -17.60
CA PRO A 119 -7.10 -24.74 -18.49
C PRO A 119 -7.55 -24.39 -19.91
N LEU A 120 -6.76 -24.86 -20.87
CA LEU A 120 -7.06 -24.85 -22.29
C LEU A 120 -7.85 -26.11 -22.64
N TRP A 121 -9.11 -25.93 -22.98
CA TRP A 121 -10.00 -26.96 -23.47
C TRP A 121 -9.98 -26.95 -24.99
N LEU A 122 -9.73 -28.11 -25.59
CA LEU A 122 -9.90 -28.32 -27.03
C LEU A 122 -10.98 -29.38 -27.23
N PHE A 123 -12.20 -28.93 -27.50
CA PHE A 123 -13.29 -29.81 -27.85
C PHE A 123 -13.32 -30.03 -29.35
N HIS A 124 -13.65 -31.23 -29.78
CA HIS A 124 -13.86 -31.55 -31.19
C HIS A 124 -15.05 -32.49 -31.36
N ARG A 125 -15.56 -32.56 -32.59
CA ARG A 125 -16.63 -33.50 -32.93
C ARG A 125 -16.20 -34.94 -32.64
N GLY A 126 -17.10 -35.73 -32.05
CA GLY A 126 -16.81 -37.08 -31.55
C GLY A 126 -16.47 -38.10 -32.65
N GLU A 127 -16.88 -37.83 -33.89
CA GLU A 127 -16.53 -38.61 -35.08
C GLU A 127 -15.06 -38.44 -35.50
N LEU A 128 -14.40 -37.38 -35.03
CA LEU A 128 -13.00 -37.08 -35.32
C LEU A 128 -12.11 -37.70 -34.24
N GLU A 129 -11.04 -38.36 -34.65
CA GLU A 129 -10.01 -38.91 -33.75
C GLU A 129 -8.81 -37.97 -33.70
N ILE A 130 -8.90 -36.93 -32.87
CA ILE A 130 -7.87 -35.88 -32.73
C ILE A 130 -7.09 -36.07 -31.44
N ASN A 131 -5.92 -36.71 -31.54
CA ASN A 131 -5.01 -36.91 -30.41
C ASN A 131 -3.82 -35.92 -30.40
N ARG A 132 -3.69 -35.10 -31.46
CA ARG A 132 -2.61 -34.12 -31.64
C ARG A 132 -3.12 -32.91 -32.39
N LEU A 133 -2.54 -31.74 -32.12
CA LEU A 133 -2.93 -30.49 -32.79
C LEU A 133 -2.77 -30.59 -34.31
N THR A 134 -1.77 -31.32 -34.81
CA THR A 134 -1.60 -31.55 -36.26
C THR A 134 -2.81 -32.18 -36.94
N GLY A 135 -3.70 -32.86 -36.19
CA GLY A 135 -4.97 -33.39 -36.69
C GLY A 135 -6.02 -32.31 -37.01
N LEU A 136 -5.77 -31.05 -36.63
CA LEU A 136 -6.62 -29.91 -36.96
C LEU A 136 -6.41 -29.38 -38.39
N LYS A 137 -5.44 -29.91 -39.12
CA LYS A 137 -5.16 -29.50 -40.50
C LYS A 137 -6.42 -29.71 -41.36
N GLN A 138 -6.76 -28.71 -42.15
CA GLN A 138 -7.95 -28.62 -43.02
C GLN A 138 -9.29 -28.55 -42.29
N LEU A 139 -9.30 -28.57 -40.95
CA LEU A 139 -10.53 -28.46 -40.17
C LEU A 139 -10.92 -27.00 -39.89
N ARG A 140 -12.20 -26.80 -39.59
CA ARG A 140 -12.77 -25.52 -39.13
C ARG A 140 -12.57 -25.40 -37.62
N VAL A 141 -11.73 -24.47 -37.21
CA VAL A 141 -11.29 -24.38 -35.81
C VAL A 141 -11.60 -23.00 -35.24
N ALA A 142 -12.44 -22.95 -34.21
CA ALA A 142 -12.63 -21.74 -33.43
C ALA A 142 -11.44 -21.53 -32.48
N VAL A 143 -10.84 -20.34 -32.56
CA VAL A 143 -9.63 -20.00 -31.78
C VAL A 143 -9.88 -18.96 -30.70
N GLY A 144 -11.11 -18.52 -30.49
CA GLY A 144 -11.43 -17.45 -29.54
C GLY A 144 -11.54 -16.07 -30.21
N ALA A 145 -12.03 -15.10 -29.45
CA ALA A 145 -12.37 -13.77 -29.94
C ALA A 145 -11.12 -12.92 -30.20
N GLU A 146 -11.25 -11.87 -31.01
CA GLU A 146 -10.16 -10.92 -31.19
C GLU A 146 -9.71 -10.34 -29.84
N ARG A 147 -8.39 -10.22 -29.65
CA ARG A 147 -7.75 -9.74 -28.41
C ARG A 147 -7.97 -10.60 -27.14
N SER A 148 -8.54 -11.81 -27.27
CA SER A 148 -8.68 -12.73 -26.15
C SER A 148 -7.37 -13.49 -25.82
N GLY A 149 -7.25 -13.95 -24.58
CA GLY A 149 -6.16 -14.85 -24.15
C GLY A 149 -6.24 -16.23 -24.82
N THR A 150 -7.47 -16.74 -25.02
CA THR A 150 -7.75 -17.96 -25.81
C THR A 150 -7.11 -17.88 -27.18
N ARG A 151 -7.33 -16.78 -27.90
CA ARG A 151 -6.81 -16.57 -29.26
C ARG A 151 -5.30 -16.51 -29.31
N ALA A 152 -4.69 -15.79 -28.39
CA ALA A 152 -3.23 -15.71 -28.32
C ALA A 152 -2.61 -17.10 -28.10
N LEU A 153 -3.13 -17.86 -27.12
CA LEU A 153 -2.62 -19.19 -26.79
C LEU A 153 -2.89 -20.21 -27.90
N ALA A 154 -4.11 -20.25 -28.44
CA ALA A 154 -4.49 -21.16 -29.53
C ALA A 154 -3.60 -20.95 -30.75
N LEU A 155 -3.40 -19.70 -31.19
CA LEU A 155 -2.52 -19.41 -32.33
C LEU A 155 -1.07 -19.80 -32.08
N GLN A 156 -0.55 -19.57 -30.88
CA GLN A 156 0.83 -19.94 -30.53
C GLN A 156 1.03 -21.46 -30.65
N LEU A 157 0.11 -22.25 -30.08
CA LEU A 157 0.18 -23.72 -30.14
C LEU A 157 -0.03 -24.26 -31.56
N LEU A 158 -0.93 -23.65 -32.34
CA LEU A 158 -1.12 -23.99 -33.76
C LEU A 158 0.18 -23.71 -34.56
N ASN A 159 0.80 -22.54 -34.34
CA ASN A 159 2.03 -22.16 -35.02
C ASN A 159 3.20 -23.10 -34.68
N ASP A 160 3.35 -23.53 -33.42
CA ASP A 160 4.33 -24.54 -33.01
C ASP A 160 4.19 -25.87 -33.78
N ASN A 161 2.99 -26.14 -34.29
CA ASN A 161 2.66 -27.34 -35.05
C ASN A 161 2.54 -27.07 -36.55
N ASN A 162 3.02 -25.90 -37.01
CA ASN A 162 2.98 -25.45 -38.40
C ASN A 162 1.55 -25.40 -38.98
N LEU A 163 0.58 -25.02 -38.15
CA LEU A 163 -0.80 -24.77 -38.52
C LEU A 163 -1.06 -23.27 -38.61
N ASN A 164 -1.67 -22.84 -39.70
CA ASN A 164 -1.95 -21.45 -40.02
C ASN A 164 -3.19 -21.34 -40.93
N GLU A 165 -3.60 -20.12 -41.25
CA GLU A 165 -4.77 -19.86 -42.11
C GLU A 165 -4.66 -20.48 -43.51
N GLY A 166 -3.45 -20.79 -43.98
CA GLY A 166 -3.22 -21.44 -45.28
C GLY A 166 -3.50 -22.95 -45.27
N ASN A 167 -3.58 -23.58 -44.09
CA ASN A 167 -3.81 -25.02 -43.98
C ASN A 167 -4.89 -25.42 -42.97
N THR A 168 -5.49 -24.47 -42.26
CA THR A 168 -6.53 -24.67 -41.24
C THR A 168 -7.56 -23.55 -41.39
N LEU A 169 -8.86 -23.88 -41.33
CA LEU A 169 -9.94 -22.90 -41.49
C LEU A 169 -10.22 -22.23 -40.14
N ILE A 170 -9.42 -21.23 -39.80
CA ILE A 170 -9.51 -20.52 -38.51
C ILE A 170 -10.76 -19.64 -38.46
N ARG A 171 -11.53 -19.77 -37.38
CA ARG A 171 -12.72 -18.96 -37.06
C ARG A 171 -12.47 -18.15 -35.79
N THR A 172 -12.75 -16.85 -35.86
CA THR A 172 -12.57 -15.92 -34.74
C THR A 172 -13.86 -15.76 -33.94
N ILE A 173 -14.30 -16.84 -33.30
CA ILE A 173 -15.48 -16.92 -32.44
C ILE A 173 -15.10 -17.56 -31.11
N ASP A 174 -15.84 -17.29 -30.04
CA ASP A 174 -15.52 -17.73 -28.67
C ASP A 174 -16.78 -18.05 -27.85
N GLY A 175 -16.58 -18.57 -26.64
CA GLY A 175 -17.59 -18.70 -25.61
C GLY A 175 -18.84 -19.44 -26.10
N ARG A 176 -20.01 -18.83 -25.93
CA ARG A 176 -21.28 -19.44 -26.29
C ARG A 176 -21.44 -19.63 -27.80
N GLU A 177 -20.99 -18.67 -28.62
CA GLU A 177 -21.07 -18.76 -30.08
C GLU A 177 -20.23 -19.94 -30.60
N ALA A 178 -18.99 -20.08 -30.12
CA ALA A 178 -18.14 -21.21 -30.50
C ALA A 178 -18.72 -22.57 -30.04
N ALA A 179 -19.31 -22.62 -28.84
CA ALA A 179 -19.94 -23.83 -28.34
C ALA A 179 -21.18 -24.23 -29.14
N GLU A 180 -22.05 -23.26 -29.48
CA GLU A 180 -23.24 -23.48 -30.31
C GLU A 180 -22.85 -23.94 -31.73
N SER A 181 -21.88 -23.28 -32.38
CA SER A 181 -21.40 -23.70 -33.70
C SER A 181 -20.71 -25.07 -33.68
N LEU A 182 -20.05 -25.46 -32.58
CA LEU A 182 -19.46 -26.79 -32.45
C LEU A 182 -20.53 -27.87 -32.30
N LEU A 183 -21.56 -27.62 -31.50
CA LEU A 183 -22.70 -28.53 -31.32
C LEU A 183 -23.57 -28.65 -32.57
N ALA A 184 -23.59 -27.61 -33.42
CA ALA A 184 -24.33 -27.57 -34.69
C ALA A 184 -23.53 -28.09 -35.90
N ASP A 185 -22.33 -28.66 -35.69
CA ASP A 185 -21.42 -29.15 -36.73
C ASP A 185 -20.96 -28.07 -37.75
N GLU A 186 -21.09 -26.79 -37.41
CA GLU A 186 -20.63 -25.65 -38.21
C GLU A 186 -19.11 -25.44 -38.13
N ILE A 187 -18.51 -25.93 -37.04
CA ILE A 187 -17.06 -26.04 -36.85
C ILE A 187 -16.69 -27.46 -36.39
N ASP A 188 -15.42 -27.82 -36.52
CA ASP A 188 -14.93 -29.17 -36.23
C ASP A 188 -14.24 -29.27 -34.86
N ALA A 189 -13.63 -28.17 -34.42
CA ALA A 189 -13.01 -28.06 -33.11
C ALA A 189 -13.06 -26.62 -32.58
N ALA A 190 -13.00 -26.45 -31.27
CA ALA A 190 -12.99 -25.15 -30.62
C ALA A 190 -12.06 -25.13 -29.40
N PHE A 191 -11.23 -24.11 -29.33
CA PHE A 191 -10.41 -23.79 -28.17
C PHE A 191 -11.17 -22.90 -27.19
N PHE A 192 -11.02 -23.19 -25.90
CA PHE A 192 -11.50 -22.34 -24.81
C PHE A 192 -10.43 -22.25 -23.74
N VAL A 193 -10.10 -21.04 -23.29
CA VAL A 193 -9.41 -20.85 -22.02
C VAL A 193 -10.43 -20.35 -21.02
N ALA A 194 -10.83 -21.23 -20.10
CA ALA A 194 -11.93 -20.94 -19.19
C ALA A 194 -11.84 -21.77 -17.91
N SER A 195 -12.42 -21.25 -16.83
CA SER A 195 -12.59 -21.99 -15.59
C SER A 195 -13.40 -23.27 -15.82
N PRO A 196 -13.08 -24.39 -15.14
CA PRO A 196 -13.91 -25.60 -15.16
C PRO A 196 -15.35 -25.37 -14.67
N GLN A 197 -15.59 -24.28 -13.92
CA GLN A 197 -16.93 -23.90 -13.46
C GLN A 197 -17.75 -23.13 -14.50
N SER A 198 -17.17 -22.83 -15.67
CA SER A 198 -17.86 -22.16 -16.76
C SER A 198 -19.06 -23.00 -17.25
N PRO A 199 -20.27 -22.41 -17.36
CA PRO A 199 -21.44 -23.10 -17.91
C PRO A 199 -21.20 -23.67 -19.32
N VAL A 200 -20.42 -22.95 -20.13
CA VAL A 200 -20.06 -23.39 -21.50
C VAL A 200 -19.21 -24.66 -21.44
N VAL A 201 -18.15 -24.67 -20.61
CA VAL A 201 -17.26 -25.83 -20.47
C VAL A 201 -18.03 -27.04 -19.92
N ARG A 202 -18.89 -26.83 -18.91
CA ARG A 202 -19.72 -27.91 -18.34
C ARG A 202 -20.64 -28.53 -19.39
N SER A 203 -21.33 -27.69 -20.18
CA SER A 203 -22.20 -28.16 -21.26
C SER A 203 -21.45 -29.02 -22.29
N LEU A 204 -20.25 -28.58 -22.68
CA LEU A 204 -19.42 -29.30 -23.65
C LEU A 204 -18.86 -30.62 -23.08
N LEU A 205 -18.48 -30.67 -21.80
CA LEU A 205 -18.01 -31.89 -21.12
C LEU A 205 -19.10 -32.94 -20.95
N GLU A 206 -20.36 -32.53 -20.82
CA GLU A 206 -21.51 -33.42 -20.62
C GLU A 206 -22.12 -33.92 -21.95
N SER A 207 -21.71 -33.34 -23.08
CA SER A 207 -22.16 -33.70 -24.42
C SER A 207 -21.59 -35.04 -24.86
N GLU A 208 -22.45 -35.90 -25.42
CA GLU A 208 -22.05 -37.20 -25.99
C GLU A 208 -21.55 -37.10 -27.43
N SER A 209 -21.87 -36.00 -28.13
CA SER A 209 -21.44 -35.77 -29.52
C SER A 209 -20.03 -35.19 -29.63
N LEU A 210 -19.45 -34.74 -28.52
CA LEU A 210 -18.16 -34.07 -28.48
C LEU A 210 -17.14 -34.88 -27.68
N LYS A 211 -15.87 -34.71 -28.02
CA LYS A 211 -14.73 -35.26 -27.28
C LYS A 211 -13.81 -34.13 -26.85
N LEU A 212 -13.24 -34.27 -25.67
CA LEU A 212 -12.16 -33.42 -25.17
C LEU A 212 -10.81 -34.03 -25.58
N MET A 213 -9.99 -33.28 -26.30
CA MET A 213 -8.66 -33.74 -26.67
C MET A 213 -7.73 -33.75 -25.44
N SER A 214 -7.02 -34.87 -25.26
CA SER A 214 -5.89 -34.98 -24.32
C SER A 214 -4.59 -34.50 -24.97
N PHE A 215 -3.80 -33.71 -24.25
CA PHE A 215 -2.50 -33.21 -24.70
C PHE A 215 -1.38 -34.17 -24.30
N ASP A 216 -1.15 -35.22 -25.10
CA ASP A 216 -0.07 -36.20 -24.87
C ASP A 216 1.32 -35.56 -24.76
N ARG A 217 1.52 -34.41 -25.43
CA ARG A 217 2.78 -33.66 -25.46
C ARG A 217 2.79 -32.48 -24.49
N ALA A 218 1.94 -32.44 -23.47
CA ALA A 218 1.87 -31.30 -22.57
C ALA A 218 3.24 -30.92 -21.97
N ASP A 219 4.03 -31.92 -21.55
CA ASP A 219 5.37 -31.70 -20.98
C ASP A 219 6.35 -31.05 -21.96
N ALA A 220 6.15 -31.22 -23.28
CA ALA A 220 6.97 -30.54 -24.28
C ALA A 220 6.55 -29.06 -24.37
N TYR A 221 5.25 -28.78 -24.38
CA TYR A 221 4.76 -27.40 -24.41
C TYR A 221 5.13 -26.62 -23.15
N THR A 222 5.08 -27.21 -21.96
CA THR A 222 5.50 -26.53 -20.72
C THR A 222 6.99 -26.20 -20.69
N ARG A 223 7.83 -26.96 -21.41
CA ARG A 223 9.26 -26.66 -21.57
C ARG A 223 9.52 -25.57 -22.61
N LEU A 224 8.73 -25.53 -23.68
CA LEU A 224 8.82 -24.49 -24.71
C LEU A 224 8.25 -23.16 -24.22
N HIS A 225 7.20 -23.24 -23.39
CA HIS A 225 6.41 -22.13 -22.89
C HIS A 225 6.32 -22.21 -21.37
N PRO A 226 7.27 -21.63 -20.63
CA PRO A 226 7.36 -21.75 -19.15
C PRO A 226 6.14 -21.25 -18.38
N HIS A 227 5.29 -20.47 -19.03
CA HIS A 227 4.03 -19.96 -18.48
C HIS A 227 2.90 -20.97 -18.47
N LEU A 228 3.06 -22.08 -19.19
CA LEU A 228 2.10 -23.16 -19.23
C LEU A 228 2.42 -24.21 -18.18
N SER A 229 1.35 -24.74 -17.59
CA SER A 229 1.37 -25.90 -16.71
C SER A 229 0.65 -27.07 -17.36
N SER A 230 1.06 -28.30 -17.02
CA SER A 230 0.27 -29.48 -17.35
C SER A 230 -0.63 -29.80 -16.17
N VAL A 231 -1.93 -29.80 -16.40
CA VAL A 231 -2.93 -30.19 -15.39
C VAL A 231 -3.61 -31.47 -15.82
N LEU A 232 -3.99 -32.29 -14.84
CA LEU A 232 -4.68 -33.55 -15.07
C LEU A 232 -6.15 -33.37 -14.68
N LEU A 233 -7.05 -33.74 -15.59
CA LEU A 233 -8.46 -33.96 -15.28
C LEU A 233 -8.64 -35.46 -14.99
N PRO A 234 -8.81 -35.89 -13.72
CA PRO A 234 -9.00 -37.28 -13.40
C PRO A 234 -10.27 -37.87 -14.03
N GLU A 235 -10.21 -39.17 -14.30
CA GLU A 235 -11.36 -39.97 -14.70
C GLU A 235 -12.54 -39.78 -13.71
N GLY A 236 -13.75 -39.61 -14.24
CA GLY A 236 -14.97 -39.45 -13.46
C GLY A 236 -15.15 -38.12 -12.73
N LEU A 237 -14.18 -37.19 -12.76
CA LEU A 237 -14.25 -35.94 -11.98
C LEU A 237 -15.46 -35.06 -12.34
N VAL A 238 -15.83 -35.01 -13.62
CA VAL A 238 -16.94 -34.18 -14.10
C VAL A 238 -18.27 -34.79 -13.67
N ASN A 239 -18.42 -36.10 -13.88
CA ASN A 239 -19.59 -36.85 -13.47
C ASN A 239 -19.21 -38.29 -13.11
N MET A 240 -19.29 -38.62 -11.81
CA MET A 240 -18.92 -39.93 -11.30
C MET A 240 -19.86 -41.05 -11.73
N GLU A 241 -21.16 -40.76 -11.91
CA GLU A 241 -22.16 -41.75 -12.31
C GLU A 241 -22.00 -42.15 -13.77
N ARG A 242 -21.79 -41.17 -14.66
CA ARG A 242 -21.58 -41.39 -16.10
C ARG A 242 -20.13 -41.70 -16.47
N ASN A 243 -19.22 -41.70 -15.49
CA ASN A 243 -17.77 -41.77 -15.65
C ASN A 243 -17.23 -40.77 -16.69
N LEU A 244 -17.43 -39.47 -16.46
CA LEU A 244 -16.94 -38.40 -17.32
C LEU A 244 -15.81 -37.61 -16.64
N PRO A 245 -14.66 -37.38 -17.31
CA PRO A 245 -14.25 -38.05 -18.54
C PRO A 245 -14.04 -39.55 -18.29
N GLY A 246 -14.17 -40.38 -19.33
CA GLY A 246 -14.00 -41.84 -19.24
C GLY A 246 -12.57 -42.32 -19.06
N GLY A 247 -11.63 -41.39 -18.81
CA GLY A 247 -10.22 -41.67 -18.56
C GLY A 247 -9.47 -40.40 -18.18
N PRO A 248 -8.25 -40.53 -17.65
CA PRO A 248 -7.42 -39.39 -17.28
C PRO A 248 -7.11 -38.54 -18.52
N THR A 249 -7.51 -37.26 -18.48
CA THR A 249 -7.31 -36.33 -19.60
C THR A 249 -6.27 -35.28 -19.23
N ARG A 250 -5.18 -35.20 -19.99
CA ARG A 250 -4.12 -34.21 -19.75
C ARG A 250 -4.45 -32.93 -20.48
N LEU A 251 -4.44 -31.80 -19.77
CA LEU A 251 -4.67 -30.48 -20.35
C LEU A 251 -3.42 -29.61 -20.20
N LEU A 252 -3.32 -28.62 -21.08
CA LEU A 252 -2.47 -27.46 -20.87
C LEU A 252 -3.26 -26.42 -20.09
N SER A 253 -2.59 -25.67 -19.23
CA SER A 253 -3.20 -24.57 -18.50
C SER A 253 -2.27 -23.38 -18.50
N ALA A 254 -2.81 -22.22 -18.84
CA ALA A 254 -2.19 -20.98 -18.41
C ALA A 254 -2.52 -20.72 -16.93
N THR A 255 -1.98 -19.66 -16.38
CA THR A 255 -2.33 -19.17 -15.04
C THR A 255 -2.86 -17.75 -15.13
N ALA A 256 -3.90 -17.46 -14.35
CA ALA A 256 -4.37 -16.10 -14.19
C ALA A 256 -3.42 -15.35 -13.24
N ASN A 257 -2.75 -14.33 -13.75
CA ASN A 257 -1.88 -13.45 -12.98
C ASN A 257 -2.64 -12.19 -12.59
N LEU A 258 -2.48 -11.72 -11.35
CA LEU A 258 -2.93 -10.39 -10.97
C LEU A 258 -1.77 -9.42 -11.24
N VAL A 259 -1.96 -8.52 -12.20
CA VAL A 259 -0.91 -7.64 -12.70
C VAL A 259 -1.24 -6.20 -12.30
N ALA A 260 -0.20 -5.44 -11.95
CA ALA A 260 -0.28 -4.05 -11.54
C ALA A 260 0.88 -3.24 -12.16
N THR A 261 0.85 -1.92 -11.95
CA THR A 261 2.03 -1.06 -12.22
C THR A 261 2.77 -0.76 -10.91
N GLU A 262 4.00 -0.25 -11.00
CA GLU A 262 4.78 0.23 -9.84
C GLU A 262 4.07 1.33 -9.02
N ARG A 263 3.02 1.94 -9.57
CA ARG A 263 2.21 2.97 -8.90
C ARG A 263 1.26 2.41 -7.85
N LEU A 264 1.01 1.10 -7.86
CA LEU A 264 0.11 0.49 -6.88
C LEU A 264 0.72 0.58 -5.48
N HIS A 265 -0.07 1.04 -4.52
CA HIS A 265 0.40 1.23 -3.15
C HIS A 265 0.81 -0.12 -2.51
N PRO A 266 1.99 -0.23 -1.85
CA PRO A 266 2.49 -1.48 -1.26
C PRO A 266 1.51 -2.21 -0.35
N ALA A 267 0.83 -1.48 0.54
CA ALA A 267 -0.20 -2.05 1.43
C ALA A 267 -1.34 -2.74 0.65
N LEU A 268 -1.72 -2.24 -0.53
CA LEU A 268 -2.75 -2.87 -1.35
C LEU A 268 -2.25 -4.16 -2.00
N VAL A 269 -0.97 -4.26 -2.33
CA VAL A 269 -0.36 -5.50 -2.85
C VAL A 269 -0.55 -6.64 -1.84
N GLU A 270 -0.12 -6.41 -0.60
CA GLU A 270 -0.24 -7.41 0.47
C GLU A 270 -1.70 -7.79 0.73
N LEU A 271 -2.59 -6.79 0.76
CA LEU A 271 -4.03 -7.02 0.94
C LEU A 271 -4.63 -7.85 -0.19
N LEU A 272 -4.28 -7.56 -1.45
CA LEU A 272 -4.77 -8.30 -2.63
C LEU A 272 -4.30 -9.75 -2.63
N ILE A 273 -3.05 -10.01 -2.24
CA ILE A 273 -2.53 -11.38 -2.12
C ILE A 273 -3.24 -12.11 -0.97
N TYR A 274 -3.42 -11.45 0.18
CA TYR A 274 -4.15 -12.03 1.31
C TYR A 274 -5.61 -12.37 0.97
N VAL A 275 -6.33 -11.45 0.30
CA VAL A 275 -7.69 -11.68 -0.20
C VAL A 275 -7.70 -12.81 -1.22
N GLY A 276 -6.70 -12.85 -2.12
CA GLY A 276 -6.53 -13.94 -3.06
C GLY A 276 -6.36 -15.30 -2.39
N GLY A 277 -5.60 -15.38 -1.30
CA GLY A 277 -5.47 -16.60 -0.50
C GLY A 277 -6.80 -17.10 0.06
N LYS A 278 -7.70 -16.19 0.44
CA LYS A 278 -9.07 -16.57 0.88
C LYS A 278 -9.95 -17.05 -0.27
N ILE A 279 -9.81 -16.47 -1.45
CA ILE A 279 -10.67 -16.75 -2.61
C ILE A 279 -10.20 -18.02 -3.36
N HIS A 280 -8.89 -18.22 -3.48
CA HIS A 280 -8.28 -19.24 -4.33
C HIS A 280 -7.60 -20.37 -3.53
N GLY A 281 -7.33 -20.18 -2.24
CA GLY A 281 -6.60 -21.15 -1.42
C GLY A 281 -7.37 -22.41 -1.04
N SER A 282 -8.66 -22.53 -1.36
CA SER A 282 -9.45 -23.74 -1.10
C SER A 282 -9.03 -24.94 -1.94
N GLY A 283 -8.33 -24.70 -3.07
CA GLY A 283 -8.14 -25.69 -4.12
C GLY A 283 -9.35 -25.79 -5.05
N GLY A 284 -9.21 -26.64 -6.07
CA GLY A 284 -10.20 -26.79 -7.13
C GLY A 284 -10.10 -28.15 -7.83
N TRP A 285 -10.52 -28.20 -9.10
CA TRP A 285 -10.39 -29.41 -9.92
C TRP A 285 -8.93 -29.68 -10.31
N PHE A 286 -8.14 -28.63 -10.44
CA PHE A 286 -6.75 -28.69 -10.88
C PHE A 286 -5.78 -28.24 -9.81
N GLU A 287 -6.19 -27.28 -8.98
CA GLU A 287 -5.39 -26.69 -7.92
C GLU A 287 -5.43 -27.52 -6.63
N ALA A 288 -4.27 -27.77 -6.04
CA ALA A 288 -4.18 -28.28 -4.68
C ALA A 288 -4.57 -27.20 -3.66
N ARG A 289 -4.97 -27.63 -2.46
CA ARG A 289 -5.29 -26.71 -1.36
C ARG A 289 -4.06 -25.91 -0.97
N GLY A 290 -4.20 -24.58 -0.95
CA GLY A 290 -3.12 -23.65 -0.63
C GLY A 290 -2.06 -23.48 -1.72
N GLU A 291 -2.29 -24.00 -2.93
CA GLU A 291 -1.37 -23.82 -4.07
C GLU A 291 -1.35 -22.37 -4.55
N PHE A 292 -2.51 -21.70 -4.55
CA PHE A 292 -2.63 -20.31 -4.97
C PHE A 292 -3.11 -19.40 -3.82
N PRO A 293 -2.67 -18.13 -3.81
CA PRO A 293 -1.79 -17.47 -4.78
C PRO A 293 -0.32 -17.91 -4.66
N SER A 294 0.43 -17.82 -5.77
CA SER A 294 1.80 -18.32 -5.89
C SER A 294 2.74 -17.33 -6.58
N PRO A 295 4.01 -17.23 -6.18
CA PRO A 295 5.03 -16.47 -6.92
C PRO A 295 5.52 -17.21 -8.18
N ALA A 296 5.12 -18.47 -8.39
CA ALA A 296 5.45 -19.24 -9.56
C ALA A 296 4.47 -18.99 -10.72
N TYR A 297 4.78 -19.52 -11.90
CA TYR A 297 3.92 -19.46 -13.09
C TYR A 297 3.57 -18.02 -13.50
N THR A 298 4.54 -17.11 -13.38
CA THR A 298 4.41 -15.70 -13.79
C THR A 298 5.42 -15.40 -14.89
N ASP A 299 4.98 -14.61 -15.87
CA ASP A 299 5.85 -14.15 -16.96
C ASP A 299 6.25 -12.69 -16.79
N PHE A 300 5.44 -11.95 -16.03
CA PHE A 300 5.77 -10.63 -15.57
C PHE A 300 6.71 -10.73 -14.37
N PRO A 301 7.68 -9.81 -14.24
CA PRO A 301 8.49 -9.73 -13.03
C PRO A 301 7.60 -9.53 -11.80
N LEU A 302 7.92 -10.24 -10.72
CA LEU A 302 7.17 -10.13 -9.48
C LEU A 302 7.43 -8.76 -8.84
N SER A 303 6.38 -8.11 -8.32
CA SER A 303 6.54 -6.90 -7.52
C SER A 303 7.40 -7.17 -6.29
N GLY A 304 8.25 -6.21 -5.91
CA GLY A 304 9.08 -6.34 -4.71
C GLY A 304 8.28 -6.57 -3.43
N ASP A 305 7.09 -5.98 -3.34
CA ASP A 305 6.17 -6.20 -2.21
C ASP A 305 5.58 -7.61 -2.22
N ALA A 306 5.20 -8.10 -3.40
CA ALA A 306 4.68 -9.45 -3.56
C ALA A 306 5.77 -10.49 -3.21
N ALA A 307 6.99 -10.30 -3.70
CA ALA A 307 8.14 -11.15 -3.36
C ALA A 307 8.35 -11.23 -1.84
N ARG A 308 8.37 -10.07 -1.16
CA ARG A 308 8.48 -10.02 0.31
C ARG A 308 7.33 -10.74 1.01
N PHE A 309 6.10 -10.57 0.53
CA PHE A 309 4.93 -11.24 1.09
C PHE A 309 5.04 -12.76 0.98
N TYR A 310 5.47 -13.32 -0.16
CA TYR A 310 5.61 -14.77 -0.31
C TYR A 310 6.78 -15.33 0.53
N GLU A 311 7.85 -14.58 0.72
CA GLU A 311 9.00 -15.01 1.53
C GLU A 311 8.75 -14.90 3.04
N GLN A 312 8.11 -13.82 3.49
CA GLN A 312 8.04 -13.45 4.91
C GLN A 312 6.61 -13.51 5.48
N GLY A 313 5.60 -13.64 4.62
CA GLY A 313 4.19 -13.51 4.97
C GLY A 313 3.77 -12.05 5.21
N PRO A 314 2.54 -11.84 5.70
CA PRO A 314 2.06 -10.51 6.05
C PRO A 314 2.90 -9.86 7.16
N SER A 315 2.94 -8.53 7.14
CA SER A 315 3.64 -7.74 8.17
C SER A 315 3.18 -8.10 9.58
N LEU A 316 4.05 -7.96 10.58
CA LEU A 316 3.74 -8.33 11.97
C LEU A 316 2.45 -7.68 12.48
N LEU A 317 2.17 -6.44 12.09
CA LEU A 317 0.95 -5.74 12.50
C LEU A 317 -0.29 -6.31 11.80
N GLN A 318 -0.20 -6.64 10.52
CA GLN A 318 -1.29 -7.24 9.76
C GLN A 318 -1.66 -8.65 10.25
N ARG A 319 -0.76 -9.35 10.94
CA ARG A 319 -1.06 -10.66 11.53
C ARG A 319 -2.07 -10.60 12.68
N TYR A 320 -2.16 -9.46 13.37
CA TYR A 320 -2.97 -9.32 14.59
C TYR A 320 -4.03 -8.22 14.51
N LEU A 321 -3.93 -7.31 13.53
CA LEU A 321 -4.79 -6.14 13.41
C LEU A 321 -5.48 -6.09 12.05
N PRO A 322 -6.69 -5.49 11.96
CA PRO A 322 -7.35 -5.19 10.69
C PRO A 322 -6.46 -4.35 9.78
N PHE A 323 -6.68 -4.44 8.46
CA PHE A 323 -5.83 -3.79 7.44
C PHE A 323 -5.61 -2.29 7.71
N TRP A 324 -6.70 -1.55 7.97
CA TRP A 324 -6.63 -0.10 8.20
C TRP A 324 -5.78 0.26 9.43
N THR A 325 -5.87 -0.52 10.50
CA THR A 325 -5.12 -0.29 11.74
C THR A 325 -3.65 -0.63 11.53
N ALA A 326 -3.36 -1.77 10.89
CA ALA A 326 -2.01 -2.19 10.57
C ALA A 326 -1.30 -1.17 9.67
N SER A 327 -1.97 -0.72 8.61
CA SER A 327 -1.45 0.32 7.70
C SER A 327 -1.22 1.65 8.40
N LEU A 328 -2.11 2.06 9.32
CA LEU A 328 -1.90 3.29 10.10
C LEU A 328 -0.68 3.17 11.03
N LEU A 329 -0.57 2.06 11.76
CA LEU A 329 0.52 1.86 12.72
C LEU A 329 1.88 1.67 12.06
N ASP A 330 1.96 0.97 10.92
CA ASP A 330 3.22 0.85 10.17
C ASP A 330 3.72 2.23 9.71
N ARG A 331 2.82 3.12 9.29
CA ARG A 331 3.14 4.54 8.98
C ARG A 331 3.57 5.33 10.22
N LEU A 332 2.84 5.20 11.33
CA LEU A 332 3.18 5.87 12.59
C LEU A 332 4.56 5.43 13.12
N LYS A 333 4.92 4.16 12.94
CA LYS A 333 6.23 3.62 13.35
C LYS A 333 7.39 4.32 12.64
N VAL A 334 7.26 4.60 11.34
CA VAL A 334 8.28 5.35 10.58
C VAL A 334 8.39 6.79 11.10
N MET A 335 7.27 7.42 11.46
CA MET A 335 7.26 8.78 12.03
C MET A 335 7.82 8.88 13.45
N LEU A 336 7.81 7.80 14.22
CA LEU A 336 8.35 7.82 15.59
C LEU A 336 9.86 8.09 15.59
N LEU A 337 10.61 7.61 14.61
CA LEU A 337 12.07 7.74 14.60
C LEU A 337 12.53 9.21 14.46
N PRO A 338 12.07 10.01 13.49
CA PRO A 338 12.36 11.45 13.44
C PRO A 338 11.84 12.21 14.65
N LEU A 339 10.66 11.84 15.16
CA LEU A 339 10.07 12.48 16.33
C LEU A 339 10.95 12.28 17.57
N ILE A 340 11.41 11.05 17.82
CA ILE A 340 12.34 10.75 18.92
C ILE A 340 13.66 11.50 18.72
N ALA A 341 14.20 11.51 17.50
CA ALA A 341 15.44 12.23 17.19
C ALA A 341 15.34 13.74 17.47
N LEU A 342 14.16 14.34 17.30
CA LEU A 342 13.89 15.74 17.59
C LEU A 342 13.58 16.00 19.09
N LEU A 343 12.88 15.06 19.74
CA LEU A 343 12.49 15.17 21.14
C LEU A 343 13.72 15.16 22.06
N LEU A 344 14.72 14.33 21.75
CA LEU A 344 15.95 14.18 22.54
C LEU A 344 16.72 15.51 22.76
N PRO A 345 17.09 16.28 21.72
CA PRO A 345 17.75 17.57 21.92
C PRO A 345 16.82 18.58 22.59
N LEU A 346 15.52 18.55 22.29
CA LEU A 346 14.56 19.47 22.89
C LEU A 346 14.46 19.30 24.40
N ILE A 347 14.37 18.05 24.89
CA ILE A 347 14.40 17.71 26.32
C ILE A 347 15.69 18.20 26.97
N LYS A 348 16.83 18.13 26.28
CA LYS A 348 18.12 18.59 26.81
C LYS A 348 18.21 20.12 26.92
N ILE A 349 17.59 20.85 26.00
CA ILE A 349 17.67 22.32 25.93
C ILE A 349 16.64 22.99 26.85
N LEU A 350 15.48 22.34 27.06
CA LEU A 350 14.35 22.90 27.81
C LEU A 350 14.70 23.39 29.24
N PRO A 351 15.49 22.65 30.05
CA PRO A 351 15.90 23.11 31.38
C PRO A 351 16.75 24.38 31.32
N GLY A 352 17.61 24.51 30.30
CA GLY A 352 18.46 25.68 30.10
C GLY A 352 17.67 26.93 29.75
N ILE A 353 16.72 26.80 28.81
CA ILE A 353 15.81 27.89 28.43
C ILE A 353 14.95 28.31 29.61
N TYR A 354 14.42 27.35 30.38
CA TYR A 354 13.62 27.63 31.57
C TYR A 354 14.42 28.46 32.60
N LYS A 355 15.65 28.04 32.93
CA LYS A 355 16.55 28.80 33.81
C LYS A 355 16.84 30.19 33.27
N TRP A 356 17.22 30.31 32.00
CA TRP A 356 17.52 31.60 31.37
C TRP A 356 16.34 32.56 31.43
N ARG A 357 15.13 32.07 31.15
CA ARG A 357 13.91 32.90 31.18
C ARG A 357 13.56 33.37 32.58
N MET A 358 13.64 32.49 33.59
CA MET A 358 13.40 32.88 34.98
C MET A 358 14.41 33.92 35.44
N ARG A 359 15.69 33.72 35.13
CA ARG A 359 16.76 34.67 35.45
C ARG A 359 16.65 36.00 34.72
N SER A 360 16.20 35.98 33.47
CA SER A 360 15.96 37.20 32.68
C SER A 360 14.88 38.10 33.27
N ARG A 361 14.03 37.60 34.18
CA ARG A 361 13.08 38.43 34.95
C ARG A 361 13.76 39.16 36.11
N ILE A 362 14.88 38.64 36.62
CA ILE A 362 15.59 39.15 37.82
C ILE A 362 16.76 40.06 37.41
N TYR A 363 17.54 39.65 36.41
CA TYR A 363 18.79 40.34 36.04
C TYR A 363 18.67 41.81 35.60
N PRO A 364 17.63 42.25 34.87
CA PRO A 364 17.48 43.67 34.51
C PRO A 364 17.46 44.58 35.74
N TRP A 365 16.70 44.21 36.77
CA TRP A 365 16.63 44.95 38.03
C TRP A 365 17.96 44.95 38.78
N TYR A 366 18.70 43.84 38.72
CA TYR A 366 20.06 43.79 39.28
C TYR A 366 20.99 44.79 38.59
N ARG A 367 20.86 44.98 37.27
CA ARG A 367 21.63 45.98 36.52
C ARG A 367 21.24 47.41 36.89
N GLU A 368 19.95 47.68 37.12
CA GLU A 368 19.47 49.00 37.53
C GLU A 368 19.99 49.39 38.91
N VAL A 369 19.96 48.48 39.88
CA VAL A 369 20.53 48.69 41.22
C VAL A 369 22.04 48.96 41.15
N LEU A 370 22.78 48.16 40.36
CA LEU A 370 24.21 48.39 40.13
C LEU A 370 24.51 49.71 39.42
N ALA A 371 23.61 50.19 38.56
CA ALA A 371 23.78 51.48 37.91
C ALA A 371 23.73 52.62 38.94
N ILE A 372 22.85 52.53 39.94
CA ILE A 372 22.77 53.48 41.06
C ILE A 372 24.04 53.42 41.91
N ASP A 373 24.53 52.23 42.25
CA ASP A 373 25.82 52.06 42.97
C ASP A 373 27.00 52.67 42.17
N ARG A 374 27.00 52.52 40.84
CA ARG A 374 28.03 53.11 39.97
C ARG A 374 27.95 54.63 39.90
N LYS A 375 26.74 55.19 39.80
CA LYS A 375 26.52 56.66 39.90
C LYS A 375 27.06 57.17 41.24
N MET A 376 26.87 56.41 42.32
CA MET A 376 27.34 56.76 43.67
C MET A 376 28.87 56.81 43.75
N ALA A 377 29.53 55.81 43.17
CA ALA A 377 30.99 55.73 43.14
C ALA A 377 31.64 56.84 42.30
N LYS A 378 30.95 57.35 41.26
CA LYS A 378 31.42 58.43 40.41
C LYS A 378 31.14 59.84 40.95
N GLY A 379 30.34 59.96 42.01
CA GLY A 379 29.99 61.26 42.60
C GLY A 379 28.98 62.08 41.79
N GLU A 380 28.38 61.51 40.74
CA GLU A 380 27.40 62.16 39.84
C GLU A 380 25.96 61.95 40.34
N LEU A 381 25.76 61.82 41.67
CA LEU A 381 24.55 61.27 42.24
C LEU A 381 23.65 62.35 42.83
N ASP A 382 22.41 62.44 42.32
CA ASP A 382 21.31 63.11 43.00
C ASP A 382 20.63 62.12 43.95
N ALA A 383 20.75 62.37 45.26
CA ALA A 383 20.32 61.45 46.31
C ALA A 383 18.80 61.23 46.29
N ASP A 384 18.03 62.30 46.10
CA ASP A 384 16.56 62.23 46.21
C ASP A 384 15.96 61.53 44.98
N THR A 385 16.47 61.81 43.79
CA THR A 385 16.06 61.09 42.57
C THR A 385 16.45 59.62 42.63
N SER A 386 17.65 59.30 43.13
CA SER A 386 18.13 57.90 43.18
C SER A 386 17.44 57.08 44.29
N LEU A 387 17.02 57.69 45.40
CA LEU A 387 16.16 57.04 46.42
C LEU A 387 14.80 56.67 45.81
N LYS A 388 14.22 57.58 45.03
CA LYS A 388 12.95 57.35 44.34
C LYS A 388 13.06 56.27 43.27
N GLU A 389 14.15 56.26 42.49
CA GLU A 389 14.48 55.17 41.56
C GLU A 389 14.57 53.81 42.29
N LEU A 390 15.20 53.75 43.48
CA LEU A 390 15.29 52.52 44.28
C LEU A 390 13.93 52.06 44.83
N GLU A 391 13.07 52.98 45.26
CA GLU A 391 11.70 52.68 45.71
C GLU A 391 10.84 52.13 44.56
N ASP A 392 10.92 52.75 43.39
CA ASP A 392 10.21 52.28 42.19
C ASP A 392 10.70 50.87 41.78
N ILE A 393 12.00 50.61 41.85
CA ILE A 393 12.57 49.28 41.58
C ILE A 393 12.09 48.26 42.62
N GLU A 394 12.12 48.59 43.92
CA GLU A 394 11.66 47.70 44.98
C GLU A 394 10.18 47.31 44.81
N GLN A 395 9.33 48.28 44.49
CA GLN A 395 7.91 48.06 44.27
C GLN A 395 7.70 47.11 43.08
N ARG A 396 8.41 47.32 41.97
CA ARG A 396 8.32 46.45 40.78
C ARG A 396 8.90 45.05 41.02
N VAL A 397 9.94 44.92 41.84
CA VAL A 397 10.56 43.63 42.21
C VAL A 397 9.69 42.84 43.20
N THR A 398 8.81 43.53 43.94
CA THR A 398 7.87 42.89 44.86
C THR A 398 6.81 42.06 44.12
N ASP A 399 6.40 42.53 42.93
CA ASP A 399 5.40 41.88 42.08
C ASP A 399 5.95 40.72 41.23
N ILE A 400 7.27 40.49 41.25
CA ILE A 400 7.89 39.39 40.51
C ILE A 400 7.65 38.07 41.24
N SER A 401 6.85 37.20 40.63
CA SER A 401 6.65 35.82 41.08
C SER A 401 7.60 34.87 40.34
N VAL A 402 8.44 34.16 41.10
CA VAL A 402 9.31 33.09 40.60
C VAL A 402 9.13 31.80 41.42
N PRO A 403 9.34 30.62 40.81
CA PRO A 403 9.32 29.35 41.54
C PRO A 403 10.37 29.29 42.66
N LEU A 404 10.13 28.45 43.67
CA LEU A 404 11.02 28.23 44.82
C LEU A 404 12.49 28.00 44.44
N SER A 405 12.75 27.30 43.32
CA SER A 405 14.10 27.04 42.82
C SER A 405 14.90 28.29 42.41
N PHE A 406 14.24 29.45 42.26
CA PHE A 406 14.86 30.74 41.95
C PHE A 406 14.58 31.80 43.02
N ALA A 407 13.95 31.42 44.14
CA ALA A 407 13.58 32.36 45.20
C ALA A 407 14.82 32.99 45.83
N GLU A 408 15.90 32.23 46.02
CA GLU A 408 17.18 32.71 46.58
C GLU A 408 17.72 33.91 45.77
N GLU A 409 17.78 33.80 44.45
CA GLU A 409 18.27 34.87 43.56
C GLU A 409 17.41 36.15 43.66
N LEU A 410 16.09 36.00 43.85
CA LEU A 410 15.18 37.12 44.04
C LEU A 410 15.34 37.76 45.44
N TYR A 411 15.54 36.95 46.48
CA TYR A 411 15.79 37.44 47.83
C TYR A 411 17.13 38.19 47.93
N ASP A 412 18.17 37.71 47.25
CA ASP A 412 19.46 38.40 47.21
C ASP A 412 19.36 39.75 46.48
N LEU A 413 18.59 39.85 45.40
CA LEU A 413 18.30 41.13 44.76
C LEU A 413 17.62 42.11 45.74
N ARG A 414 16.59 41.65 46.48
CA ARG A 414 15.91 42.46 47.50
C ARG A 414 16.86 42.89 48.62
N ARG A 415 17.81 42.02 49.00
CA ARG A 415 18.85 42.36 49.97
C ARG A 415 19.78 43.44 49.44
N HIS A 416 20.21 43.35 48.18
CA HIS A 416 21.06 44.38 47.56
C HIS A 416 20.35 45.72 47.40
N ILE A 417 19.05 45.74 47.05
CA ILE A 417 18.25 46.98 47.03
C ILE A 417 18.28 47.66 48.40
N ASN A 418 18.06 46.90 49.47
CA ASN A 418 18.10 47.44 50.84
C ASN A 418 19.50 47.92 51.25
N LEU A 419 20.55 47.21 50.87
CA LEU A 419 21.93 47.63 51.11
C LEU A 419 22.29 48.92 50.35
N ALA A 420 21.88 49.04 49.09
CA ALA A 420 22.05 50.24 48.28
C ALA A 420 21.30 51.42 48.90
N ARG A 421 20.05 51.23 49.34
CA ARG A 421 19.26 52.24 50.07
C ARG A 421 19.99 52.73 51.33
N ILE A 422 20.48 51.81 52.18
CA ILE A 422 21.21 52.17 53.40
C ILE A 422 22.48 52.97 53.07
N ARG A 423 23.23 52.57 52.04
CA ARG A 423 24.44 53.30 51.62
C ARG A 423 24.11 54.69 51.10
N LEU A 424 23.04 54.83 50.33
CA LEU A 424 22.62 56.09 49.72
C LEU A 424 22.09 57.08 50.78
N LEU A 425 21.37 56.58 51.79
CA LEU A 425 20.99 57.37 52.98
C LEU A 425 22.22 57.86 53.77
N LYS A 426 23.20 56.98 54.01
CA LYS A 426 24.46 57.36 54.66
C LYS A 426 25.28 58.36 53.84
N TRP A 427 25.27 58.23 52.52
CA TRP A 427 25.93 59.17 51.62
C TRP A 427 25.26 60.54 51.71
N ARG A 428 23.92 60.60 51.63
CA ARG A 428 23.11 61.82 51.81
C ARG A 428 23.39 62.52 53.14
N GLU A 429 23.50 61.78 54.25
CA GLU A 429 23.87 62.35 55.55
C GLU A 429 25.27 62.97 55.54
N LYS A 430 26.23 62.36 54.82
CA LYS A 430 27.62 62.85 54.71
C LYS A 430 27.76 64.08 53.81
N THR A 431 27.08 64.14 52.67
CA THR A 431 27.12 65.30 51.76
C THR A 431 26.20 66.43 52.20
N GLY A 432 25.14 66.15 52.95
CA GLY A 432 24.25 67.16 53.54
C GLY A 432 24.86 67.95 54.71
N HIS A 433 26.02 67.55 55.23
CA HIS A 433 26.77 68.28 56.27
C HIS A 433 27.93 69.13 55.70
N ALA A 434 28.07 69.24 54.38
CA ALA A 434 29.11 70.02 53.71
C ALA A 434 28.56 71.20 52.87
N GLY A 435 27.39 71.71 53.25
CA GLY A 435 26.77 72.91 52.68
C GLY A 435 26.85 74.10 53.63
#